data_AF-A0A919B6X9-F1
#
_entry.id   AF-A0A919B6X9-F1
#
_cell.length_a   1.000
_cell.length_b   1.000
_cell.length_c   1.000
_cell.angle_alpha   90.00
_cell.angle_beta   90.00
_cell.angle_gamma   90.00
#
_symmetry.space_group_name_H-M   'P 1'
#
loop_
_entity.id
_entity.type
_entity.pdbx_description
1 polymer ?
#
loop_
_entity_poly.entity_id
_entity_poly.type
_entity_poly.pdbx_seq_one_letter_code
_entity_poly.pdbx_strand_id
1 'polypeptide(L)'
;MPEQAADELPFRVRFAPETGEVVVMMTYGNPPRQTMRRKTYDSTEALAIAIAEHHHESYLQARLANELAAAAITHLGADPGRLQKAVRALSDPTSTVPVGSILRGERQP
;
A
#
# COMPACT_ATOMS: atom_id res chain seq x y z
N MET A 1 -12.85 -27.88 -1.48
CA MET A 1 -12.73 -26.42 -1.68
C MET A 1 -11.28 -26.07 -1.38
N PRO A 2 -10.48 -25.51 -2.30
CA PRO A 2 -9.16 -25.02 -1.95
C PRO A 2 -9.34 -23.79 -1.06
N GLU A 3 -8.59 -23.72 0.05
CA GLU A 3 -8.50 -22.53 0.89
C GLU A 3 -8.09 -21.34 0.01
N GLN A 4 -8.91 -20.29 -0.02
CA GLN A 4 -8.44 -18.98 -0.45
C GLN A 4 -7.23 -18.65 0.43
N ALA A 5 -6.05 -18.59 -0.18
CA ALA A 5 -4.89 -18.01 0.47
C ALA A 5 -5.30 -16.59 0.89
N ALA A 6 -5.54 -16.39 2.19
CA ALA A 6 -5.72 -15.07 2.74
C ALA A 6 -4.54 -14.23 2.25
N ASP A 7 -4.79 -13.03 1.75
CA ASP A 7 -3.75 -12.10 1.34
C ASP A 7 -2.71 -12.02 2.46
N GLU A 8 -1.59 -12.72 2.30
CA GLU A 8 -0.51 -12.66 3.27
C GLU A 8 0.04 -11.25 3.15
N LEU A 9 -0.28 -10.43 4.14
CA LEU A 9 0.29 -9.10 4.28
C LEU A 9 1.81 -9.21 4.09
N PRO A 10 2.46 -8.24 3.42
CA PRO A 10 3.91 -8.26 3.18
C PRO A 10 4.71 -8.08 4.49
N PHE A 11 4.06 -8.20 5.64
CA PHE A 11 4.67 -8.16 6.96
C PHE A 11 3.90 -9.05 7.95
N ARG A 12 4.63 -9.57 8.94
CA ARG A 12 4.08 -10.29 10.10
C ARG A 12 4.62 -9.67 11.38
N VAL A 13 3.73 -9.40 12.33
CA VAL A 13 4.07 -8.86 13.66
C VAL A 13 3.84 -9.94 14.72
N ARG A 14 4.82 -10.19 15.58
CA ARG A 14 4.73 -11.17 16.67
C ARG A 14 5.37 -10.62 17.94
N PHE A 15 4.81 -10.95 19.10
CA PHE A 15 5.44 -10.72 20.40
C PHE A 15 6.28 -11.94 20.79
N ALA A 16 7.52 -11.72 21.23
CA ALA A 16 8.43 -12.74 21.74
C ALA A 16 8.43 -12.67 23.28
N PRO A 17 7.63 -13.50 23.97
CA PRO A 17 7.46 -13.42 25.42
C PRO A 17 8.74 -13.73 26.20
N GLU A 18 9.62 -14.56 25.64
CA GLU A 18 10.92 -14.89 26.20
C GLU A 18 11.88 -13.69 26.28
N THR A 19 11.78 -12.72 25.36
CA THR A 19 12.67 -11.54 25.33
C THR A 19 11.93 -10.24 25.64
N GLY A 20 10.59 -10.25 25.70
CA GLY A 20 9.78 -9.04 25.88
C GLY A 20 9.74 -8.15 24.64
N GLU A 21 10.17 -8.64 23.47
CA GLU A 21 10.31 -7.85 22.25
C GLU A 21 9.12 -8.01 21.30
N VAL A 22 8.81 -6.96 20.54
CA VAL A 22 7.96 -7.07 19.34
C VAL A 22 8.84 -7.26 18.11
N VAL A 23 8.62 -8.35 17.39
CA VAL A 23 9.35 -8.72 16.18
C VAL A 23 8.46 -8.49 14.96
N VAL A 24 8.97 -7.70 14.01
CA VAL A 24 8.33 -7.45 12.72
C VAL A 24 9.18 -8.08 11.63
N MET A 25 8.58 -9.00 10.88
CA MET A 25 9.16 -9.59 9.68
C MET A 25 8.52 -8.91 8.48
N MET A 26 9.31 -8.32 7.60
CA MET A 26 8.85 -7.66 6.37
C MET A 26 9.42 -8.39 5.16
N THR A 27 8.56 -8.75 4.21
CA THR A 27 8.95 -9.34 2.93
C THR A 27 8.98 -8.25 1.88
N TYR A 28 10.12 -8.09 1.21
CA TYR A 28 10.32 -7.12 0.13
C TYR A 28 10.59 -7.84 -1.19
N GLY A 29 10.18 -7.22 -2.28
CA GLY A 29 10.37 -7.73 -3.64
C GLY A 29 9.21 -8.58 -4.15
N ASN A 30 9.26 -8.90 -5.44
CA ASN A 30 8.26 -9.74 -6.11
C ASN A 30 8.83 -11.14 -6.34
N PRO A 31 8.01 -12.20 -6.25
CA PRO A 31 8.45 -13.55 -6.57
C PRO A 31 9.11 -13.60 -7.96
N PRO A 32 10.21 -14.37 -8.14
CA PRO A 32 10.88 -15.23 -7.15
C PRO A 32 11.94 -14.50 -6.30
N ARG A 33 12.21 -13.21 -6.53
CA ARG A 33 13.29 -12.45 -5.86
C ARG A 33 12.72 -11.68 -4.67
N GLN A 34 12.43 -12.41 -3.61
CA GLN A 34 12.00 -11.83 -2.34
C GLN A 34 13.13 -11.86 -1.30
N THR A 35 13.19 -10.83 -0.46
CA THR A 35 14.07 -10.77 0.71
C THR A 35 13.25 -10.49 1.96
N MET A 36 13.63 -11.10 3.08
CA MET A 36 12.99 -10.86 4.37
C MET A 36 13.90 -10.01 5.25
N ARG A 37 13.34 -8.95 5.82
CA ARG A 37 13.99 -8.13 6.85
C ARG A 37 13.30 -8.35 8.18
N ARG A 38 14.10 -8.59 9.22
CA ARG A 38 13.65 -8.61 10.61
C ARG A 38 13.94 -7.26 11.26
N LYS A 39 12.97 -6.71 11.99
CA LYS A 39 13.13 -5.56 12.88
C LYS A 39 12.57 -5.92 14.24
N THR A 40 13.28 -5.59 15.31
CA THR A 40 12.85 -5.83 16.69
C THR A 40 12.66 -4.50 17.40
N TYR A 41 11.68 -4.45 18.29
CA TYR A 41 11.42 -3.34 19.20
C TYR A 41 11.42 -3.89 20.61
N ASP A 42 12.34 -3.39 21.43
CA ASP A 42 12.67 -3.87 22.78
C ASP A 42 11.96 -3.07 23.89
N SER A 43 11.23 -2.01 23.52
CA SER A 43 10.59 -1.09 24.45
C SER A 43 9.32 -0.47 23.86
N THR A 44 8.43 -0.04 24.74
CA THR A 44 7.21 0.69 24.37
C THR A 44 7.56 2.02 23.71
N GLU A 45 8.63 2.68 24.16
CA GLU A 45 9.16 3.91 23.61
C GLU A 45 9.63 3.73 22.16
N ALA A 46 10.40 2.68 21.87
CA ALA A 46 10.84 2.36 20.51
C ALA A 46 9.65 2.06 19.58
N LEU A 47 8.63 1.37 20.08
CA LEU A 47 7.37 1.13 19.37
C LEU A 47 6.62 2.44 19.08
N ALA A 48 6.49 3.32 20.06
CA ALA A 48 5.80 4.60 19.89
C ALA A 48 6.48 5.48 18.84
N ILE A 49 7.82 5.53 18.85
CA ILE A 49 8.61 6.23 17.82
C ILE A 49 8.32 5.64 16.44
N ALA A 50 8.40 4.32 16.29
CA ALA A 50 8.17 3.66 15.00
C ALA A 50 6.74 3.89 14.48
N ILE A 51 5.73 3.83 15.36
CA ILE A 51 4.34 4.13 15.01
C ILE A 51 4.22 5.57 14.51
N ALA A 52 4.82 6.54 15.23
CA ALA A 52 4.81 7.94 14.82
C ALA A 52 5.50 8.17 13.46
N GLU A 53 6.64 7.53 13.22
CA GLU A 53 7.35 7.58 11.93
C GLU A 53 6.46 7.05 10.79
N HIS A 54 5.83 5.88 10.99
CA HIS A 54 4.94 5.31 9.98
C HIS A 54 3.69 6.16 9.71
N HIS A 55 3.12 6.80 10.74
CA HIS A 55 2.02 7.75 10.57
C HIS A 55 2.47 8.98 9.77
N HIS A 56 3.64 9.53 10.08
CA HIS A 56 4.17 10.69 9.36
C HIS A 56 4.45 10.37 7.89
N GLU A 57 5.09 9.23 7.60
CA GLU A 57 5.32 8.77 6.23
C GLU A 57 4.00 8.57 5.48
N SER A 58 3.01 7.92 6.10
CA SER A 58 1.69 7.72 5.50
C SER A 58 1.00 9.06 5.18
N TYR A 59 1.15 10.05 6.06
CA TYR A 59 0.65 11.41 5.83
C TYR A 59 1.32 12.08 4.63
N LEU A 60 2.65 12.00 4.52
CA LEU A 60 3.39 12.56 3.40
C LEU A 60 3.01 11.91 2.08
N GLN A 61 2.90 10.57 2.05
CA GLN A 61 2.50 9.84 0.85
C GLN A 61 1.07 10.18 0.42
N ALA A 62 0.14 10.31 1.36
CA ALA A 62 -1.23 10.74 1.08
C ALA A 62 -1.28 12.17 0.52
N ARG A 63 -0.49 13.10 1.10
CA ARG A 63 -0.36 14.47 0.59
C ARG A 63 0.19 14.49 -0.84
N LEU A 64 1.25 13.75 -1.11
CA LEU A 64 1.83 13.64 -2.44
C LEU A 64 0.82 13.10 -3.46
N ALA A 65 0.08 12.04 -3.12
CA ALA A 65 -0.95 11.48 -3.99
C ALA A 65 -2.04 12.52 -4.34
N ASN A 66 -2.44 13.35 -3.37
CA ASN A 66 -3.41 14.42 -3.61
C ASN A 66 -2.88 15.51 -4.56
N GLU A 67 -1.62 15.94 -4.37
CA GLU A 67 -0.99 16.93 -5.26
C GLU A 67 -0.84 16.39 -6.70
N LEU A 68 -0.48 15.11 -6.85
CA LEU A 68 -0.41 14.44 -8.15
C LEU A 68 -1.79 14.37 -8.82
N ALA A 69 -2.84 14.04 -8.05
CA ALA A 69 -4.21 14.03 -8.57
C ALA A 69 -4.66 15.43 -9.01
N ALA A 70 -4.38 16.45 -8.21
CA ALA A 70 -4.67 17.84 -8.55
C ALA A 70 -3.94 18.28 -9.83
N ALA A 71 -2.65 17.95 -9.96
CA ALA A 71 -1.89 18.25 -11.16
C ALA A 71 -2.44 17.54 -12.40
N ALA A 72 -2.85 16.27 -12.28
CA ALA A 72 -3.47 15.53 -13.38
C ALA A 72 -4.79 16.15 -13.85
N ILE A 73 -5.64 16.60 -12.91
CA ILE A 73 -6.91 17.26 -13.23
C ILE A 73 -6.66 18.62 -13.89
N THR A 74 -5.86 19.47 -13.26
CA THR A 74 -5.67 20.87 -13.68
C THR A 74 -4.84 20.98 -14.95
N HIS A 75 -3.77 20.20 -15.09
CA HIS A 75 -2.80 20.37 -16.17
C HIS A 75 -2.91 19.33 -17.28
N LEU A 76 -3.45 18.13 -16.99
CA LEU A 76 -3.61 17.07 -17.98
C LEU A 76 -5.07 16.87 -18.41
N GLY A 77 -6.01 17.64 -17.85
CA GLY A 77 -7.43 17.56 -18.17
C GLY A 77 -8.07 16.23 -17.76
N ALA A 78 -7.51 15.55 -16.76
CA ALA A 78 -8.05 14.28 -16.30
C ALA A 78 -9.43 14.48 -15.66
N ASP A 79 -10.40 13.62 -16.02
CA ASP A 79 -11.68 13.58 -15.34
C ASP A 79 -11.49 13.05 -13.89
N PRO A 80 -11.91 13.79 -12.85
CA PRO A 80 -11.68 13.41 -11.46
C PRO A 80 -12.30 12.06 -11.08
N GLY A 81 -13.50 11.76 -11.59
CA GLY A 81 -14.22 10.52 -11.29
C GLY A 81 -13.53 9.30 -11.90
N ARG A 82 -13.12 9.40 -13.16
CA ARG A 82 -12.37 8.36 -13.87
C ARG A 82 -10.99 8.16 -13.28
N LEU A 83 -10.29 9.24 -12.91
CA LEU A 83 -8.99 9.15 -12.25
C LEU A 83 -9.11 8.40 -10.91
N GLN A 84 -10.09 8.76 -10.07
CA GLN A 84 -10.31 8.05 -8.81
C GLN A 84 -10.67 6.58 -9.03
N LYS A 85 -11.50 6.27 -10.03
CA LYS A 85 -11.86 4.88 -10.38
C LYS A 85 -10.65 4.08 -10.85
N ALA A 86 -9.76 4.69 -11.62
CA ALA A 86 -8.52 4.06 -12.09
C ALA A 86 -7.55 3.77 -10.94
N VAL A 87 -7.37 4.73 -10.01
CA VAL A 87 -6.54 4.54 -8.81
C VAL A 87 -7.09 3.40 -7.94
N ARG A 88 -8.41 3.34 -7.74
CA ARG A 88 -9.04 2.25 -6.97
C ARG A 88 -8.84 0.90 -7.63
N ALA A 89 -9.02 0.80 -8.94
CA ALA A 89 -8.78 -0.44 -9.68
C ALA A 89 -7.32 -0.89 -9.55
N LEU A 90 -6.35 0.03 -9.65
CA LEU A 90 -4.93 -0.28 -9.46
C LEU A 90 -4.54 -0.64 -8.03
N SER A 91 -5.31 -0.18 -7.05
CA SER A 91 -5.04 -0.45 -5.63
C SER A 91 -5.60 -1.79 -5.18
N ASP A 92 -6.53 -2.36 -5.95
CA ASP A 92 -7.10 -3.69 -5.70
C ASP A 92 -6.25 -4.73 -6.45
N PRO A 93 -5.51 -5.60 -5.73
CA PRO A 93 -4.64 -6.60 -6.36
C PRO A 93 -5.41 -7.66 -7.16
N THR A 94 -6.73 -7.76 -6.98
CA THR A 94 -7.61 -8.67 -7.72
C THR A 94 -8.24 -8.03 -8.95
N SER A 95 -8.05 -6.72 -9.14
CA SER A 95 -8.64 -6.01 -10.26
C SER A 95 -8.01 -6.40 -11.59
N THR A 96 -8.86 -6.81 -12.54
CA THR A 96 -8.46 -7.11 -13.92
C THR A 96 -8.88 -6.02 -14.90
N VAL A 97 -9.46 -4.92 -14.40
CA VAL A 97 -10.01 -3.86 -15.25
C VAL A 97 -8.87 -3.06 -15.90
N PRO A 98 -8.80 -2.97 -17.23
CA PRO A 98 -7.76 -2.20 -17.90
C PRO A 98 -7.84 -0.71 -17.55
N VAL A 99 -6.79 -0.13 -16.96
CA VAL A 99 -6.75 1.29 -16.58
C VAL A 99 -7.04 2.21 -17.76
N GLY A 100 -6.54 1.86 -18.95
CA GLY A 100 -6.76 2.63 -20.17
C GLY A 100 -8.22 2.69 -20.63
N SER A 101 -9.09 1.74 -20.25
CA SER A 101 -10.53 1.84 -20.53
C SER A 101 -11.24 2.75 -19.53
N ILE A 102 -10.81 2.74 -18.26
CA ILE A 102 -11.35 3.64 -17.23
C ILE A 102 -11.03 5.10 -17.56
N LEU A 103 -9.76 5.39 -17.88
CA LEU A 103 -9.29 6.76 -18.11
C LEU A 103 -9.87 7.37 -19.40
N ARG A 104 -9.95 6.60 -20.48
CA ARG A 104 -10.50 7.07 -21.77
C ARG A 104 -12.03 7.11 -21.79
N GLY A 105 -12.68 6.39 -20.86
CA GLY A 105 -14.11 6.11 -20.90
C GLY A 105 -14.44 5.03 -21.93
N GLU A 106 -15.63 4.44 -21.83
CA GLU A 106 -16.17 3.65 -22.94
C GLU A 106 -16.19 4.55 -24.18
N ARG A 107 -15.51 4.14 -25.26
CA ARG A 107 -15.77 4.73 -26.57
C ARG A 107 -17.23 4.44 -26.87
N GLN A 108 -18.07 5.45 -26.69
CA GLN A 108 -19.42 5.42 -27.22
C GLN A 108 -19.27 5.34 -28.75
N PRO A 109 -19.94 4.37 -29.42
CA PRO A 109 -19.89 4.23 -30.87
C PRO A 109 -20.39 5.49 -31.58
#